data_AF-A0AA42H1V0-F1
#
_entry.id   AF-A0AA42H1V0-F1
#
_cell.length_a   1.000
_cell.length_b   1.000
_cell.length_c   1.000
_cell.angle_alpha   90.00
_cell.angle_beta   90.00
_cell.angle_gamma   90.00
#
_symmetry.space_group_name_H-M   'P 1'
#
loop_
_entity.id
_entity.type
_entity.pdbx_description
1 polymer ?
#
loop_
_entity_poly.entity_id
_entity_poly.type
_entity_poly.pdbx_seq_one_letter_code
_entity_poly.pdbx_strand_id
1 'polypeptide(L)'
;MNWHKIRRPYGTRNFIRHRFAADWTPCGVGNRNGRKQLLLEPIGIVAADAPGLMPDSLTEVWLGVDVYSTIMAYRTDRFDDAAAPKSWADFWNVEKFPGRRSLRKNPIDTLEQALLADGVPLDKLYPLDIERAYASLEKIKPHVDVWWTGGAQSSQLIQSGEVDMIALWNARAQAVIDGGAPVKIGWNQGLYSIEGWGIPKGSPRADIARQFVKFCTDPKQQALFTEFLAYGPTNLKAYEHIPAERASSLPTFEANLKQMSIASEDWWSANRSEMTERFNAWILG
;
A
#
# COMPACT_ATOMS: atom_id res chain seq x y z
N MET A 1 24.36 -20.78 -13.80
CA MET A 1 25.34 -20.37 -12.76
C MET A 1 24.75 -20.70 -11.40
N ASN A 2 25.39 -21.56 -10.61
CA ASN A 2 24.89 -22.02 -9.30
C ASN A 2 25.21 -20.98 -8.21
N TRP A 3 24.19 -20.32 -7.67
CA TRP A 3 24.27 -19.21 -6.70
C TRP A 3 24.56 -19.63 -5.24
N HIS A 4 25.25 -20.76 -5.01
CA HIS A 4 25.43 -21.32 -3.65
C HIS A 4 26.86 -21.25 -3.10
N LYS A 5 27.78 -20.52 -3.73
CA LYS A 5 29.16 -20.41 -3.21
C LYS A 5 29.73 -19.00 -3.30
N ILE A 6 29.23 -18.09 -2.46
CA ILE A 6 30.04 -16.98 -1.94
C ILE A 6 29.71 -16.79 -0.44
N ARG A 7 30.42 -17.52 0.42
CA ARG A 7 30.52 -17.24 1.85
C ARG A 7 31.98 -16.96 2.18
N ARG A 8 32.28 -15.74 2.60
CA ARG A 8 33.45 -15.37 3.42
C ARG A 8 33.08 -14.19 4.34
N PRO A 9 33.78 -14.02 5.47
CA PRO A 9 33.13 -13.76 6.75
C PRO A 9 33.29 -12.32 7.28
N TYR A 10 32.34 -11.92 8.13
CA TYR A 10 32.28 -10.76 9.02
C TYR A 10 32.50 -9.34 8.45
N GLY A 11 31.44 -8.52 8.61
CA GLY A 11 31.56 -7.07 8.80
C GLY A 11 31.19 -6.18 7.62
N THR A 12 29.88 -6.04 7.32
CA THR A 12 29.24 -4.80 6.81
C THR A 12 27.78 -5.08 6.43
N ARG A 13 26.83 -4.84 7.36
CA ARG A 13 25.38 -5.01 7.13
C ARG A 13 24.72 -3.90 6.29
N ASN A 14 25.47 -2.95 5.72
CA ASN A 14 24.90 -1.75 5.08
C ASN A 14 25.29 -1.52 3.61
N PHE A 15 26.00 -2.44 2.94
CA PHE A 15 26.53 -2.15 1.59
C PHE A 15 25.60 -2.48 0.41
N ILE A 16 24.54 -3.29 0.61
CA ILE A 16 23.60 -3.65 -0.47
C ILE A 16 22.53 -2.56 -0.67
N ARG A 17 22.27 -1.71 0.34
CA ARG A 17 21.18 -0.72 0.31
C ARG A 17 21.47 0.55 -0.49
N HIS A 18 22.73 0.91 -0.75
CA HIS A 18 23.05 2.24 -1.31
C HIS A 18 23.41 2.27 -2.79
N ARG A 19 23.85 1.16 -3.39
CA ARG A 19 24.21 1.16 -4.83
C ARG A 19 23.20 0.50 -5.76
N PHE A 20 22.22 -0.22 -5.23
CA PHE A 20 21.14 -0.80 -6.02
C PHE A 20 19.85 0.02 -6.00
N ALA A 21 19.68 0.95 -5.05
CA ALA A 21 18.46 1.75 -4.92
C ALA A 21 18.50 3.09 -5.69
N ALA A 22 19.67 3.52 -6.18
CA ALA A 22 19.84 4.87 -6.73
C ALA A 22 19.21 5.08 -8.13
N ASP A 23 18.86 4.01 -8.84
CA ASP A 23 18.33 4.07 -10.22
C ASP A 23 16.87 3.57 -10.36
N TRP A 24 16.18 3.27 -9.25
CA TRP A 24 14.88 2.58 -9.30
C TRP A 24 13.79 3.37 -8.58
N THR A 25 12.87 3.95 -9.35
CA THR A 25 11.62 4.50 -8.83
C THR A 25 10.58 3.37 -8.80
N PRO A 26 10.00 3.02 -7.64
CA PRO A 26 8.79 2.21 -7.60
C PRO A 26 7.72 2.88 -8.45
N CYS A 27 7.33 2.24 -9.54
CA CYS A 27 6.26 2.73 -10.40
C CYS A 27 4.98 2.00 -9.96
N GLY A 28 3.99 2.74 -9.44
CA GLY A 28 2.64 2.21 -9.25
C GLY A 28 1.94 1.92 -10.58
N VAL A 29 0.92 1.05 -10.54
CA VAL A 29 0.16 0.47 -11.69
C VAL A 29 -0.19 1.46 -12.80
N GLY A 30 -0.55 2.69 -12.48
CA GLY A 30 -1.06 3.60 -13.50
C GLY A 30 0.06 4.22 -14.30
N ASN A 31 0.17 3.77 -15.53
CA ASN A 31 -0.27 4.61 -16.63
C ASN A 31 -0.55 3.71 -17.83
N ARG A 32 -1.83 3.31 -18.00
CA ARG A 32 -2.30 2.67 -19.23
C ARG A 32 -2.28 3.62 -20.43
N ASN A 33 -2.11 4.93 -20.21
CA ASN A 33 -2.14 5.97 -21.23
C ASN A 33 -0.74 6.42 -21.65
N GLY A 34 -0.17 5.77 -22.69
CA GLY A 34 0.83 6.27 -23.67
C GLY A 34 2.13 6.94 -23.20
N ARG A 35 2.09 7.89 -22.26
CA ARG A 35 3.24 8.68 -21.79
C ARG A 35 4.27 7.89 -20.98
N LYS A 36 3.87 6.90 -20.14
CA LYS A 36 4.88 6.02 -19.47
C LYS A 36 5.43 4.94 -20.41
N GLN A 37 4.65 4.45 -21.39
CA GLN A 37 5.17 3.55 -22.44
C GLN A 37 6.30 4.21 -23.24
N LEU A 38 6.29 5.55 -23.40
CA LEU A 38 7.40 6.27 -24.03
C LEU A 38 8.67 6.33 -23.19
N LEU A 39 8.59 6.10 -21.88
CA LEU A 39 9.70 6.26 -20.92
C LEU A 39 10.26 4.93 -20.40
N LEU A 40 9.62 3.80 -20.74
CA LEU A 40 10.01 2.48 -20.27
C LEU A 40 10.29 1.53 -21.45
N GLU A 41 11.25 0.63 -21.26
CA GLU A 41 11.51 -0.50 -22.16
C GLU A 41 10.42 -1.58 -22.00
N PRO A 42 10.08 -2.31 -23.07
CA PRO A 42 9.33 -3.56 -22.94
C PRO A 42 10.07 -4.55 -22.04
N ILE A 43 9.34 -5.14 -21.09
CA ILE A 43 9.92 -6.11 -20.14
C ILE A 43 10.00 -7.52 -20.73
N GLY A 44 9.26 -7.80 -21.80
CA GLY A 44 9.31 -9.08 -22.52
C GLY A 44 8.69 -10.26 -21.75
N ILE A 45 7.77 -9.97 -20.83
CA ILE A 45 7.05 -10.97 -20.02
C ILE A 45 5.62 -11.03 -20.51
N VAL A 46 5.12 -12.25 -20.77
CA VAL A 46 3.71 -12.48 -21.08
C VAL A 46 3.01 -13.20 -19.94
N ALA A 47 1.68 -13.20 -19.92
CA ALA A 47 0.91 -13.84 -18.85
C ALA A 47 1.27 -15.33 -18.66
N ALA A 48 1.65 -16.03 -19.72
CA ALA A 48 2.09 -17.42 -19.65
C ALA A 48 3.42 -17.63 -18.90
N ASP A 49 4.30 -16.61 -18.81
CA ASP A 49 5.53 -16.66 -18.03
C ASP A 49 5.28 -16.58 -16.50
N ALA A 50 4.09 -16.13 -16.09
CA ALA A 50 3.78 -15.79 -14.70
C ALA A 50 2.36 -16.24 -14.30
N PRO A 51 2.09 -17.57 -14.32
CA PRO A 51 0.76 -18.08 -14.02
C PRO A 51 0.40 -17.80 -12.55
N GLY A 52 -0.76 -17.18 -12.32
CA GLY A 52 -1.25 -16.84 -10.98
C GLY A 52 -1.04 -15.39 -10.57
N LEU A 53 -0.44 -14.55 -11.42
CA LEU A 53 -0.50 -13.10 -11.23
C LEU A 53 -1.97 -12.63 -11.16
N MET A 54 -2.25 -11.75 -10.21
CA MET A 54 -3.53 -11.07 -10.13
C MET A 54 -3.77 -10.21 -11.39
N PRO A 55 -5.04 -9.91 -11.73
CA PRO A 55 -5.36 -8.93 -12.76
C PRO A 55 -4.64 -7.60 -12.54
N ASP A 56 -4.37 -6.88 -13.63
CA ASP A 56 -3.70 -5.58 -13.63
C ASP A 56 -2.24 -5.57 -13.10
N SER A 57 -1.66 -6.72 -12.72
CA SER A 57 -0.24 -6.83 -12.30
C SER A 57 0.76 -6.99 -13.43
N LEU A 58 0.33 -6.98 -14.69
CA LEU A 58 1.22 -7.15 -15.84
C LEU A 58 0.79 -6.26 -17.00
N THR A 59 1.75 -5.52 -17.54
CA THR A 59 1.65 -4.79 -18.82
C THR A 59 2.89 -5.08 -19.66
N GLU A 60 2.94 -4.59 -20.90
CA GLU A 60 4.11 -4.74 -21.77
C GLU A 60 5.41 -4.16 -21.18
N VAL A 61 5.30 -3.15 -20.31
CA VAL A 61 6.44 -2.36 -19.79
C VAL A 61 6.60 -2.42 -18.27
N TRP A 62 5.73 -3.17 -17.57
CA TRP A 62 5.69 -3.18 -16.11
C TRP A 62 5.15 -4.48 -15.53
N LEU A 63 5.78 -4.96 -14.46
CA LEU A 63 5.38 -6.13 -13.68
C LEU A 63 5.16 -5.73 -12.21
N GLY A 64 3.95 -5.92 -11.71
CA GLY A 64 3.63 -5.84 -10.29
C GLY A 64 4.23 -7.02 -9.52
N VAL A 65 4.83 -6.74 -8.37
CA VAL A 65 5.51 -7.76 -7.54
C VAL A 65 4.99 -7.80 -6.11
N ASP A 66 4.45 -6.69 -5.62
CA ASP A 66 3.88 -6.62 -4.30
C ASP A 66 2.69 -5.64 -4.23
N VAL A 67 1.92 -5.78 -3.16
CA VAL A 67 0.72 -5.00 -2.87
C VAL A 67 0.84 -4.50 -1.45
N TYR A 68 0.69 -3.18 -1.28
CA TYR A 68 0.41 -2.58 0.01
C TYR A 68 -1.01 -2.05 0.04
N SER A 69 -1.53 -1.82 1.24
CA SER A 69 -2.80 -1.13 1.40
C SER A 69 -2.75 -0.06 2.47
N THR A 70 -3.53 0.99 2.27
CA THR A 70 -3.92 1.94 3.31
C THR A 70 -5.18 1.41 3.97
N ILE A 71 -5.09 1.16 5.28
CA ILE A 71 -6.12 0.53 6.10
C ILE A 71 -6.40 1.36 7.35
N MET A 72 -7.45 1.01 8.07
CA MET A 72 -7.68 1.48 9.44
C MET A 72 -7.03 0.51 10.43
N ALA A 73 -6.27 1.01 11.38
CA ALA A 73 -5.86 0.27 12.57
C ALA A 73 -6.36 0.96 13.84
N TYR A 74 -6.60 0.17 14.88
CA TYR A 74 -7.07 0.64 16.17
C TYR A 74 -6.36 -0.08 17.31
N ARG A 75 -6.34 0.55 18.49
CA ARG A 75 -5.80 -0.08 19.69
C ARG A 75 -6.80 -1.02 20.34
N THR A 76 -6.38 -2.24 20.63
CA THR A 76 -7.20 -3.27 21.27
C THR A 76 -7.32 -3.10 22.78
N ASP A 77 -6.47 -2.29 23.40
CA ASP A 77 -6.61 -1.86 24.81
C ASP A 77 -7.54 -0.65 24.99
N ARG A 78 -8.08 -0.12 23.88
CA ARG A 78 -9.09 0.95 23.85
C ARG A 78 -10.43 0.47 23.32
N PHE A 79 -10.40 -0.38 22.29
CA PHE A 79 -11.59 -0.92 21.66
C PHE A 79 -11.55 -2.44 21.69
N ASP A 80 -12.50 -3.04 22.41
CA ASP A 80 -12.78 -4.46 22.26
C ASP A 80 -13.25 -4.76 20.85
N ASP A 81 -12.97 -5.96 20.35
CA ASP A 81 -13.24 -6.32 18.95
C ASP A 81 -14.69 -6.11 18.49
N ALA A 82 -15.66 -6.33 19.38
CA ALA A 82 -17.08 -6.12 19.09
C ALA A 82 -17.48 -4.63 19.04
N ALA A 83 -16.72 -3.77 19.72
CA ALA A 83 -16.97 -2.34 19.87
C ALA A 83 -15.98 -1.47 19.05
N ALA A 84 -15.04 -2.08 18.33
CA ALA A 84 -14.09 -1.37 17.49
C ALA A 84 -14.74 -0.85 16.19
N PRO A 85 -14.25 0.28 15.63
CA PRO A 85 -14.73 0.78 14.36
C PRO A 85 -14.51 -0.25 13.25
N LYS A 86 -15.49 -0.44 12.37
CA LYS A 86 -15.46 -1.44 11.28
C LYS A 86 -15.48 -0.83 9.89
N SER A 87 -15.63 0.48 9.79
CA SER A 87 -15.75 1.21 8.53
C SER A 87 -15.19 2.62 8.67
N TRP A 88 -14.97 3.31 7.56
CA TRP A 88 -14.63 4.73 7.59
C TRP A 88 -15.76 5.59 8.16
N ALA A 89 -17.02 5.16 8.01
CA ALA A 89 -18.16 5.83 8.66
C ALA A 89 -18.07 5.72 10.19
N ASP A 90 -17.66 4.57 10.72
CA ASP A 90 -17.38 4.42 12.16
C ASP A 90 -16.18 5.26 12.61
N PHE A 91 -15.10 5.31 11.80
CA PHE A 91 -13.97 6.19 12.08
C PHE A 91 -14.41 7.66 12.18
N TRP A 92 -15.33 8.11 11.32
CA TRP A 92 -15.90 9.46 11.38
C TRP A 92 -16.88 9.70 12.53
N ASN A 93 -17.43 8.64 13.13
CA ASN A 93 -18.42 8.75 14.20
C ASN A 93 -17.74 8.92 15.57
N VAL A 94 -17.42 10.16 15.91
CA VAL A 94 -16.71 10.54 17.15
C VAL A 94 -17.51 10.32 18.43
N GLU A 95 -18.83 10.33 18.34
CA GLU A 95 -19.72 10.09 19.49
C GLU A 95 -19.75 8.60 19.86
N LYS A 96 -19.92 7.73 18.86
CA LYS A 96 -19.98 6.29 19.07
C LYS A 96 -18.61 5.67 19.34
N PHE A 97 -17.57 6.20 18.70
CA PHE A 97 -16.20 5.72 18.86
C PHE A 97 -15.30 6.88 19.34
N PRO A 98 -15.41 7.29 20.61
CA PRO A 98 -14.53 8.32 21.15
C PRO A 98 -13.07 7.85 21.13
N GLY A 99 -12.14 8.74 20.81
CA GLY A 99 -10.72 8.40 20.75
C GLY A 99 -9.94 9.32 19.82
N ARG A 100 -8.64 9.41 20.06
CA ARG A 100 -7.73 10.22 19.25
C ARG A 100 -7.51 9.58 17.89
N ARG A 101 -7.52 10.39 16.85
CA ARG A 101 -7.50 9.96 15.44
C ARG A 101 -6.29 10.51 14.72
N SER A 102 -5.81 9.74 13.75
CA SER A 102 -4.81 10.22 12.81
C SER A 102 -5.14 9.83 11.38
N LEU A 103 -5.03 10.80 10.48
CA LEU A 103 -5.14 10.64 9.03
C LEU A 103 -3.85 11.11 8.36
N ARG A 104 -3.66 10.74 7.10
CA ARG A 104 -2.49 11.12 6.33
C ARG A 104 -2.62 12.57 5.88
N LYS A 105 -1.54 13.36 5.99
CA LYS A 105 -1.44 14.69 5.36
C LYS A 105 -1.18 14.56 3.85
N ASN A 106 -2.07 13.92 3.13
CA ASN A 106 -2.01 13.72 1.68
C ASN A 106 -3.42 13.45 1.15
N PRO A 107 -3.80 13.96 -0.04
CA PRO A 107 -5.12 13.67 -0.59
C PRO A 107 -5.31 12.20 -1.01
N ILE A 108 -4.24 11.50 -1.38
CA ILE A 108 -4.30 10.10 -1.81
C ILE A 108 -4.69 9.24 -0.62
N ASP A 109 -5.66 8.35 -0.85
CA ASP A 109 -6.36 7.52 0.12
C ASP A 109 -7.31 8.34 1.03
N THR A 110 -6.91 9.53 1.45
CA THR A 110 -7.69 10.37 2.37
C THR A 110 -9.00 10.88 1.76
N LEU A 111 -9.00 11.28 0.48
CA LEU A 111 -10.22 11.70 -0.21
C LEU A 111 -11.20 10.53 -0.36
N GLU A 112 -10.69 9.36 -0.72
CA GLU A 112 -11.49 8.13 -0.80
C GLU A 112 -12.06 7.72 0.55
N GLN A 113 -11.26 7.77 1.62
CA GLN A 113 -11.70 7.49 2.99
C GLN A 113 -12.85 8.41 3.41
N ALA A 114 -12.76 9.70 3.05
CA ALA A 114 -13.82 10.66 3.34
C ALA A 114 -15.13 10.36 2.59
N LEU A 115 -15.04 9.90 1.34
CA LEU A 115 -16.21 9.46 0.56
C LEU A 115 -16.82 8.17 1.12
N LEU A 116 -15.98 7.21 1.52
CA LEU A 116 -16.41 5.98 2.18
C LEU A 116 -17.10 6.28 3.51
N ALA A 117 -16.58 7.25 4.27
CA ALA A 117 -17.20 7.72 5.51
C ALA A 117 -18.56 8.39 5.28
N ASP A 118 -18.72 9.08 4.14
CA ASP A 118 -19.98 9.69 3.73
C ASP A 118 -20.91 8.70 2.98
N GLY A 119 -20.59 7.41 2.98
CA GLY A 119 -21.45 6.32 2.50
C GLY A 119 -21.36 6.02 1.01
N VAL A 120 -20.35 6.53 0.30
CA VAL A 120 -20.07 6.10 -1.09
C VAL A 120 -19.65 4.63 -1.10
N PRO A 121 -20.26 3.77 -1.92
CA PRO A 121 -19.82 2.37 -2.05
C PRO A 121 -18.37 2.24 -2.51
N LEU A 122 -17.66 1.25 -1.98
CA LEU A 122 -16.24 1.01 -2.26
C LEU A 122 -15.93 0.80 -3.76
N ASP A 123 -16.87 0.23 -4.51
CA ASP A 123 -16.77 -0.03 -5.95
C ASP A 123 -17.24 1.16 -6.83
N LYS A 124 -17.62 2.29 -6.22
CA LYS A 124 -18.17 3.49 -6.88
C LYS A 124 -17.41 4.78 -6.57
N LEU A 125 -16.17 4.68 -6.06
CA LEU A 125 -15.39 5.86 -5.68
C LEU A 125 -15.00 6.73 -6.88
N TYR A 126 -14.55 6.13 -7.99
CA TYR A 126 -13.97 6.88 -9.11
C TYR A 126 -14.97 7.12 -10.26
N PRO A 127 -14.93 8.29 -10.92
CA PRO A 127 -14.14 9.48 -10.56
C PRO A 127 -14.58 10.08 -9.22
N LEU A 128 -13.64 10.58 -8.42
CA LEU A 128 -13.93 11.09 -7.08
C LEU A 128 -14.83 12.33 -7.14
N ASP A 129 -15.86 12.36 -6.28
CA ASP A 129 -16.65 13.56 -5.99
C ASP A 129 -15.89 14.44 -4.98
N ILE A 130 -15.15 15.43 -5.50
CA ILE A 130 -14.19 16.22 -4.72
C ILE A 130 -14.88 17.10 -3.68
N GLU A 131 -15.98 17.75 -4.05
CA GLU A 131 -16.71 18.64 -3.15
C GLU A 131 -17.33 17.85 -2.00
N ARG A 132 -17.88 16.66 -2.29
CA ARG A 132 -18.40 15.75 -1.28
C ARG A 132 -17.29 15.24 -0.35
N ALA A 133 -16.11 14.91 -0.89
CA ALA A 133 -14.97 14.47 -0.10
C ALA A 133 -14.50 15.55 0.88
N TYR A 134 -14.35 16.81 0.43
CA TYR A 134 -13.95 17.91 1.31
C TYR A 134 -15.05 18.26 2.32
N ALA A 135 -16.33 18.23 1.95
CA ALA A 135 -17.42 18.42 2.90
C ALA A 135 -17.41 17.36 4.01
N SER A 136 -17.04 16.12 3.69
CA SER A 136 -16.85 15.04 4.68
C SER A 136 -15.59 15.26 5.52
N LEU A 137 -14.49 15.73 4.92
CA LEU A 137 -13.25 16.03 5.64
C LEU A 137 -13.41 17.20 6.62
N GLU A 138 -14.20 18.23 6.30
CA GLU A 138 -14.51 19.32 7.24
C GLU A 138 -15.17 18.82 8.53
N LYS A 139 -16.03 17.80 8.43
CA LYS A 139 -16.68 17.20 9.60
C LYS A 139 -15.68 16.56 10.55
N ILE A 140 -14.64 15.89 10.03
CA ILE A 140 -13.68 15.14 10.85
C ILE A 140 -12.44 15.93 11.24
N LYS A 141 -12.06 16.95 10.45
CA LYS A 141 -10.85 17.77 10.67
C LYS A 141 -10.65 18.23 12.12
N PRO A 142 -11.65 18.77 12.84
CA PRO A 142 -11.47 19.19 14.24
C PRO A 142 -11.24 18.03 15.22
N HIS A 143 -11.45 16.79 14.77
CA HIS A 143 -11.31 15.56 15.56
C HIS A 143 -10.11 14.71 15.14
N VAL A 144 -9.27 15.19 14.21
CA VAL A 144 -7.99 14.55 13.86
C VAL A 144 -6.88 15.21 14.64
N ASP A 145 -6.33 14.50 15.62
CA ASP A 145 -5.27 15.00 16.51
C ASP A 145 -3.94 15.19 15.77
N VAL A 146 -3.62 14.25 14.87
CA VAL A 146 -2.35 14.29 14.13
C VAL A 146 -2.56 13.94 12.66
N TRP A 147 -2.09 14.82 11.78
CA TRP A 147 -1.99 14.57 10.35
C TRP A 147 -0.58 14.07 10.01
N TRP A 148 -0.41 12.74 9.92
CA TRP A 148 0.92 12.15 9.77
C TRP A 148 1.50 12.39 8.36
N THR A 149 2.82 12.51 8.27
CA THR A 149 3.53 12.84 7.01
C THR A 149 4.46 11.72 6.53
N GLY A 150 4.84 10.78 7.39
CA GLY A 150 5.66 9.62 7.03
C GLY A 150 5.33 8.35 7.81
N GLY A 151 5.67 7.20 7.23
CA GLY A 151 5.31 5.90 7.79
C GLY A 151 5.94 5.57 9.16
N ALA A 152 7.11 6.14 9.48
CA ALA A 152 7.70 5.98 10.82
C ALA A 152 6.88 6.74 11.88
N GLN A 153 6.38 7.93 11.54
CA GLN A 153 5.52 8.72 12.42
C GLN A 153 4.20 7.96 12.67
N SER A 154 3.55 7.43 11.63
CA SER A 154 2.28 6.72 11.80
C SER A 154 2.43 5.45 12.65
N SER A 155 3.51 4.68 12.50
CA SER A 155 3.83 3.56 13.39
C SER A 155 3.97 4.02 14.84
N GLN A 156 4.75 5.09 15.08
CA GLN A 156 5.00 5.59 16.43
C GLN A 156 3.71 6.05 17.13
N LEU A 157 2.86 6.81 16.42
CA LEU A 157 1.61 7.36 16.97
C LEU A 157 0.69 6.28 17.56
N ILE A 158 0.50 5.18 16.81
CA ILE A 158 -0.39 4.10 17.26
C ILE A 158 0.30 3.17 18.27
N GLN A 159 1.61 2.95 18.12
CA GLN A 159 2.39 2.13 19.04
C GLN A 159 2.44 2.74 20.45
N SER A 160 2.75 4.03 20.56
CA SER A 160 2.82 4.75 21.84
C SER A 160 1.45 4.97 22.48
N GLY A 161 0.38 4.87 21.70
CA GLY A 161 -0.96 5.26 22.14
C GLY A 161 -1.12 6.77 22.20
N GLU A 162 -0.42 7.52 21.34
CA GLU A 162 -0.71 8.93 21.09
C GLU A 162 -2.04 9.08 20.34
N VAL A 163 -2.38 8.09 19.51
CA VAL A 163 -3.71 7.95 18.91
C VAL A 163 -4.32 6.57 19.20
N ASP A 164 -5.65 6.50 19.19
CA ASP A 164 -6.40 5.29 19.51
C ASP A 164 -6.87 4.57 18.23
N MET A 165 -7.01 5.30 17.12
CA MET A 165 -7.26 4.77 15.78
C MET A 165 -6.58 5.62 14.69
N ILE A 166 -6.18 4.99 13.58
CA ILE A 166 -5.38 5.63 12.55
C ILE A 166 -5.60 5.01 11.16
N ALA A 167 -5.61 5.84 10.11
CA ALA A 167 -5.42 5.38 8.73
C ALA A 167 -3.91 5.30 8.42
N LEU A 168 -3.38 4.14 8.07
CA LEU A 168 -1.94 3.95 7.78
C LEU A 168 -1.69 2.77 6.84
N TRP A 169 -0.44 2.65 6.37
CA TRP A 169 -0.03 1.51 5.55
C TRP A 169 0.01 0.22 6.35
N ASN A 170 -0.56 -0.85 5.80
CA ASN A 170 -0.74 -2.13 6.47
C ASN A 170 0.58 -2.72 7.01
N ALA A 171 1.71 -2.58 6.31
CA ALA A 171 3.00 -3.08 6.81
C ALA A 171 3.52 -2.29 8.02
N ARG A 172 3.15 -1.01 8.14
CA ARG A 172 3.47 -0.19 9.32
C ARG A 172 2.67 -0.64 10.54
N ALA A 173 1.40 -0.94 10.35
CA ALA A 173 0.55 -1.52 11.39
C ALA A 173 1.04 -2.92 11.78
N GLN A 174 1.34 -3.78 10.81
CA GLN A 174 1.79 -5.14 11.09
C GLN A 174 3.11 -5.17 11.85
N ALA A 175 4.09 -4.31 11.51
CA ALA A 175 5.34 -4.23 12.26
C ALA A 175 5.13 -3.80 13.73
N VAL A 176 4.12 -2.96 14.00
CA VAL A 176 3.74 -2.56 15.37
C VAL A 176 3.10 -3.73 16.12
N ILE A 177 2.28 -4.54 15.44
CA ILE A 177 1.65 -5.75 15.98
C ILE A 177 2.71 -6.82 16.27
N ASP A 178 3.60 -7.09 15.32
CA ASP A 178 4.72 -8.04 15.46
C ASP A 178 5.66 -7.63 16.62
N GLY A 179 5.73 -6.33 16.92
CA GLY A 179 6.43 -5.76 18.08
C GLY A 179 5.69 -5.88 19.42
N GLY A 180 4.49 -6.47 19.45
CA GLY A 180 3.71 -6.75 20.66
C GLY A 180 2.81 -5.60 21.14
N ALA A 181 2.64 -4.52 20.36
CA ALA A 181 1.72 -3.46 20.74
C ALA A 181 0.25 -3.94 20.60
N PRO A 182 -0.68 -3.46 21.45
CA PRO A 182 -2.08 -3.86 21.42
C PRO A 182 -2.81 -3.15 20.27
N VAL A 183 -2.51 -3.54 19.02
CA VAL A 183 -3.04 -2.94 17.80
C VAL A 183 -3.67 -4.03 16.95
N LYS A 184 -4.72 -3.68 16.19
CA LYS A 184 -5.33 -4.56 15.21
C LYS A 184 -5.65 -3.82 13.92
N ILE A 185 -5.52 -4.53 12.80
CA ILE A 185 -5.86 -4.04 11.45
C ILE A 185 -7.33 -4.36 11.16
N GLY A 186 -8.06 -3.38 10.68
CA GLY A 186 -9.34 -3.53 9.99
C GLY A 186 -9.13 -3.45 8.49
N TRP A 187 -9.35 -4.56 7.78
CA TRP A 187 -9.18 -4.64 6.32
C TRP A 187 -10.36 -4.06 5.53
N ASN A 188 -11.54 -3.97 6.16
CA ASN A 188 -12.75 -3.46 5.52
C ASN A 188 -12.56 -2.05 4.95
N GLN A 189 -12.96 -1.87 3.69
CA GLN A 189 -12.82 -0.62 2.95
C GLN A 189 -11.37 -0.12 2.81
N GLY A 190 -10.38 -1.01 2.94
CA GLY A 190 -8.99 -0.68 2.63
C GLY A 190 -8.80 -0.37 1.15
N LEU A 191 -7.82 0.47 0.85
CA LEU A 191 -7.42 0.80 -0.51
C LEU A 191 -6.05 0.22 -0.77
N TYR A 192 -5.91 -0.60 -1.80
CA TYR A 192 -4.63 -1.21 -2.15
C TYR A 192 -4.06 -0.65 -3.44
N SER A 193 -2.74 -0.68 -3.52
CA SER A 193 -1.97 -0.34 -4.71
C SER A 193 -0.99 -1.47 -5.00
N ILE A 194 -0.71 -1.70 -6.28
CA ILE A 194 0.27 -2.69 -6.70
C ILE A 194 1.55 -1.94 -7.07
N GLU A 195 2.67 -2.35 -6.48
CA GLU A 195 4.00 -1.84 -6.76
C GLU A 195 4.78 -2.86 -7.60
N GLY A 196 5.70 -2.37 -8.42
CA GLY A 196 6.31 -3.18 -9.44
C GLY A 196 7.50 -2.56 -10.13
N TRP A 197 8.06 -3.35 -11.04
CA TRP A 197 9.24 -3.02 -11.81
C TRP A 197 8.88 -2.55 -13.21
N GLY A 198 9.42 -1.39 -13.58
CA GLY A 198 9.59 -0.96 -14.96
C GLY A 198 11.07 -0.74 -15.26
N ILE A 199 11.45 -0.77 -16.54
CA ILE A 199 12.83 -0.58 -16.97
C ILE A 199 12.91 0.77 -17.69
N PRO A 200 13.70 1.76 -17.23
CA PRO A 200 13.83 3.05 -17.93
C PRO A 200 14.32 2.88 -19.38
N LYS A 201 13.70 3.61 -20.30
CA LYS A 201 14.05 3.61 -21.71
C LYS A 201 15.48 4.09 -21.93
N GLY A 202 16.21 3.40 -22.80
CA GLY A 202 17.62 3.69 -23.08
C GLY A 202 18.58 3.26 -21.98
N SER A 203 18.13 2.50 -20.98
CA SER A 203 19.02 1.95 -19.95
C SER A 203 20.08 1.05 -20.59
N PRO A 204 21.39 1.28 -20.33
CA PRO A 204 22.46 0.42 -20.82
C PRO A 204 22.45 -0.97 -20.16
N ARG A 205 21.56 -1.19 -19.18
CA ARG A 205 21.39 -2.45 -18.43
C ARG A 205 20.04 -3.10 -18.69
N ALA A 206 19.34 -2.74 -19.77
CA ALA A 206 18.00 -3.24 -20.05
C ALA A 206 17.92 -4.78 -20.07
N ASP A 207 18.88 -5.48 -20.67
CA ASP A 207 18.85 -6.94 -20.78
C ASP A 207 18.96 -7.66 -19.43
N ILE A 208 19.87 -7.22 -18.57
CA ILE A 208 20.00 -7.79 -17.22
C ILE A 208 18.80 -7.40 -16.34
N ALA A 209 18.25 -6.20 -16.54
CA ALA A 209 17.02 -5.79 -15.87
C ALA A 209 15.84 -6.69 -16.25
N ARG A 210 15.66 -7.05 -17.53
CA ARG A 210 14.61 -8.00 -17.97
C ARG A 210 14.76 -9.37 -17.32
N GLN A 211 15.99 -9.86 -17.16
CA GLN A 211 16.24 -11.13 -16.45
C GLN A 211 15.83 -11.03 -14.97
N PHE A 212 16.12 -9.90 -14.32
CA PHE A 212 15.69 -9.65 -12.94
C PHE A 212 14.17 -9.56 -12.82
N VAL A 213 13.50 -8.80 -13.69
CA VAL A 213 12.04 -8.70 -13.70
C VAL A 213 11.39 -10.08 -13.91
N LYS A 214 11.93 -10.90 -14.82
CA LYS A 214 11.48 -12.29 -15.00
C LYS A 214 11.69 -13.14 -13.76
N PHE A 215 12.79 -12.97 -13.04
CA PHE A 215 13.00 -13.66 -11.77
C PHE A 215 11.94 -13.28 -10.71
N CYS A 216 11.47 -12.03 -10.71
CA CYS A 216 10.44 -11.56 -9.78
C CYS A 216 9.02 -12.09 -10.06
N THR A 217 8.79 -12.80 -11.17
CA THR A 217 7.48 -13.43 -11.43
C THR A 217 7.28 -14.74 -10.65
N ASP A 218 8.38 -15.37 -10.20
CA ASP A 218 8.35 -16.67 -9.54
C ASP A 218 7.64 -16.57 -8.17
N PRO A 219 6.57 -17.35 -7.93
CA PRO A 219 5.82 -17.31 -6.67
C PRO A 219 6.68 -17.62 -5.45
N LYS A 220 7.74 -18.43 -5.57
CA LYS A 220 8.66 -18.70 -4.45
C LYS A 220 9.45 -17.45 -4.08
N GLN A 221 9.87 -16.66 -5.06
CA GLN A 221 10.60 -15.42 -4.79
C GLN A 221 9.70 -14.37 -4.17
N GLN A 222 8.45 -14.29 -4.62
CA GLN A 222 7.47 -13.41 -3.99
C GLN A 222 7.12 -13.86 -2.56
N ALA A 223 7.00 -15.18 -2.30
CA ALA A 223 6.77 -15.68 -0.94
C ALA A 223 7.90 -15.28 0.03
N LEU A 224 9.17 -15.36 -0.40
CA LEU A 224 10.33 -15.06 0.43
C LEU A 224 10.36 -13.62 0.96
N PHE A 225 9.93 -12.60 0.19
CA PHE A 225 9.95 -11.23 0.71
C PHE A 225 8.93 -11.01 1.82
N THR A 226 7.85 -11.81 1.85
CA THR A 226 6.77 -11.66 2.85
C THR A 226 7.24 -11.94 4.28
N GLU A 227 8.35 -12.69 4.43
CA GLU A 227 9.01 -12.92 5.72
C GLU A 227 9.57 -11.62 6.33
N PHE A 228 9.91 -10.65 5.48
CA PHE A 228 10.57 -9.40 5.90
C PHE A 228 9.65 -8.18 5.85
N LEU A 229 8.64 -8.21 4.97
CA LEU A 229 7.70 -7.12 4.77
C LEU A 229 6.27 -7.67 4.68
N ALA A 230 5.33 -7.07 5.39
CA ALA A 230 3.93 -7.49 5.36
C ALA A 230 3.19 -6.94 4.13
N TYR A 231 3.82 -7.02 2.95
CA TYR A 231 3.17 -6.75 1.68
C TYR A 231 2.68 -8.04 1.05
N GLY A 232 1.61 -7.94 0.27
CA GLY A 232 0.99 -9.09 -0.37
C GLY A 232 1.68 -9.41 -1.69
N PRO A 233 2.00 -10.67 -2.01
CA PRO A 233 2.48 -11.02 -3.33
C PRO A 233 1.39 -10.78 -4.39
N THR A 234 1.80 -10.36 -5.58
CA THR A 234 0.91 -10.23 -6.75
C THR A 234 0.66 -11.57 -7.44
N ASN A 235 1.62 -12.50 -7.36
CA ASN A 235 1.44 -13.88 -7.77
C ASN A 235 0.78 -14.67 -6.64
N LEU A 236 -0.52 -14.93 -6.76
CA LEU A 236 -1.31 -15.56 -5.70
C LEU A 236 -0.89 -17.01 -5.41
N LYS A 237 -0.15 -17.67 -6.31
CA LYS A 237 0.47 -18.97 -6.03
C LYS A 237 1.57 -18.89 -4.97
N ALA A 238 2.08 -17.70 -4.65
CA ALA A 238 3.02 -17.51 -3.55
C ALA A 238 2.44 -17.98 -2.21
N TYR A 239 1.12 -17.95 -2.02
CA TYR A 239 0.47 -18.46 -0.81
C TYR A 239 0.65 -19.98 -0.60
N GLU A 240 1.04 -20.75 -1.62
CA GLU A 240 1.45 -22.16 -1.46
C GLU A 240 2.78 -22.30 -0.70
N HIS A 241 3.52 -21.20 -0.52
CA HIS A 241 4.85 -21.15 0.08
C HIS A 241 4.93 -20.23 1.30
N ILE A 242 3.82 -19.59 1.69
CA ILE A 242 3.76 -18.66 2.83
C ILE A 242 3.14 -19.41 4.03
N PRO A 243 3.77 -19.38 5.23
CA PRO A 243 3.17 -19.95 6.43
C PRO A 243 1.78 -19.34 6.73
N ALA A 244 0.82 -20.17 7.16
CA ALA A 244 -0.57 -19.75 7.37
C ALA A 244 -0.72 -18.55 8.33
N GLU A 245 0.07 -18.52 9.40
CA GLU A 245 0.11 -17.40 10.35
C GLU A 245 0.45 -16.08 9.63
N ARG A 246 1.49 -16.10 8.80
CA ARG A 246 1.91 -14.93 8.03
C ARG A 246 0.92 -14.59 6.93
N ALA A 247 0.37 -15.58 6.23
CA ALA A 247 -0.57 -15.37 5.13
C ALA A 247 -1.74 -14.47 5.56
N SER A 248 -2.33 -14.72 6.73
CA SER A 248 -3.49 -13.98 7.23
C SER A 248 -3.23 -12.47 7.47
N SER A 249 -1.98 -12.07 7.65
CA SER A 249 -1.60 -10.66 7.86
C SER A 249 -1.30 -9.90 6.58
N LEU A 250 -1.34 -10.56 5.42
CA LEU A 250 -1.00 -9.96 4.14
C LEU A 250 -2.24 -9.38 3.44
N PRO A 251 -2.11 -8.27 2.71
CA PRO A 251 -3.23 -7.61 2.06
C PRO A 251 -3.84 -8.45 0.93
N THR A 252 -3.05 -9.27 0.24
CA THR A 252 -3.55 -10.10 -0.88
C THR A 252 -4.08 -11.46 -0.44
N PHE A 253 -4.17 -11.71 0.86
CA PHE A 253 -4.82 -12.90 1.38
C PHE A 253 -6.30 -12.83 1.03
N GLU A 254 -6.88 -13.94 0.54
CA GLU A 254 -8.21 -13.93 -0.09
C GLU A 254 -9.29 -13.26 0.78
N ALA A 255 -9.28 -13.53 2.10
CA ALA A 255 -10.24 -12.95 3.03
C ALA A 255 -10.06 -11.43 3.23
N ASN A 256 -8.83 -10.93 3.12
CA ASN A 256 -8.53 -9.50 3.27
C ASN A 256 -8.77 -8.75 1.96
N LEU A 257 -8.31 -9.31 0.84
CA LEU A 257 -8.41 -8.70 -0.48
C LEU A 257 -9.86 -8.43 -0.89
N LYS A 258 -10.78 -9.36 -0.60
CA LYS A 258 -12.23 -9.21 -0.87
C LYS A 258 -12.90 -8.04 -0.15
N GLN A 259 -12.26 -7.50 0.88
CA GLN A 259 -12.78 -6.37 1.67
C GLN A 259 -12.23 -5.01 1.21
N MET A 260 -11.31 -5.02 0.24
CA MET A 260 -10.58 -3.85 -0.23
C MET A 260 -10.85 -3.61 -1.71
N SER A 261 -10.45 -2.43 -2.19
CA SER A 261 -10.49 -2.07 -3.60
C SER A 261 -9.19 -1.45 -4.06
N ILE A 262 -8.89 -1.59 -5.35
CA ILE A 262 -7.70 -1.00 -5.95
C ILE A 262 -7.90 0.51 -6.08
N ALA A 263 -6.90 1.29 -5.65
CA ALA A 263 -6.90 2.74 -5.88
C ALA A 263 -6.68 3.02 -7.37
N SER A 264 -7.46 3.95 -7.94
CA SER A 264 -7.38 4.28 -9.37
C SER A 264 -6.17 5.16 -9.67
N GLU A 265 -5.04 4.54 -9.99
CA GLU A 265 -3.85 5.28 -10.41
C GLU A 265 -4.08 6.00 -11.76
N ASP A 266 -5.00 5.55 -12.61
CA ASP A 266 -5.36 6.28 -13.84
C ASP A 266 -6.04 7.63 -13.51
N TRP A 267 -6.96 7.65 -12.54
CA TRP A 267 -7.58 8.89 -12.08
C TRP A 267 -6.56 9.78 -11.36
N TRP A 268 -5.76 9.20 -10.45
CA TRP A 268 -4.73 9.96 -9.73
C TRP A 268 -3.66 10.52 -10.66
N SER A 269 -3.20 9.78 -11.66
CA SER A 269 -2.21 10.29 -12.62
C SER A 269 -2.70 11.51 -13.38
N ALA A 270 -4.01 11.65 -13.61
CA ALA A 270 -4.60 12.83 -14.25
C ALA A 270 -4.84 14.00 -13.28
N ASN A 271 -5.14 13.73 -12.01
CA ASN A 271 -5.63 14.73 -11.06
C ASN A 271 -4.67 15.06 -9.90
N ARG A 272 -3.57 14.29 -9.72
CA ARG A 272 -2.69 14.35 -8.53
C ARG A 272 -2.17 15.74 -8.22
N SER A 273 -1.71 16.48 -9.23
CA SER A 273 -1.14 17.81 -9.00
C SER A 273 -2.19 18.76 -8.42
N GLU A 274 -3.35 18.83 -9.05
CA GLU A 274 -4.46 19.68 -8.63
C GLU A 274 -4.97 19.28 -7.23
N MET A 275 -5.18 17.99 -6.99
CA MET A 275 -5.66 17.51 -5.69
C MET A 275 -4.65 17.76 -4.57
N THR A 276 -3.35 17.67 -4.87
CA THR A 276 -2.30 18.00 -3.89
C THR A 276 -2.33 19.47 -3.52
N GLU A 277 -2.49 20.37 -4.50
CA GLU A 277 -2.61 21.80 -4.26
C GLU A 277 -3.85 22.14 -3.44
N ARG A 278 -5.02 21.64 -3.85
CA ARG A 278 -6.29 21.83 -3.12
C ARG A 278 -6.21 21.32 -1.68
N PHE A 279 -5.63 20.14 -1.46
CA PHE A 279 -5.49 19.57 -0.12
C PHE A 279 -4.54 20.37 0.76
N ASN A 280 -3.43 20.85 0.21
CA ASN A 280 -2.49 21.69 0.94
C ASN A 280 -3.10 23.05 1.32
N ALA A 281 -3.93 23.63 0.46
CA ALA A 281 -4.67 24.84 0.80
C ALA A 281 -5.71 24.57 1.90
N TRP A 282 -6.51 23.52 1.73
CA TRP A 282 -7.56 23.11 2.67
C TRP A 282 -7.05 22.78 4.07
N ILE A 283 -5.93 22.05 4.19
CA ILE A 283 -5.40 21.62 5.49
C ILE A 283 -4.79 22.77 6.30
N LEU A 284 -4.45 23.89 5.66
CA LEU A 284 -3.88 25.07 6.29
C LEU A 284 -4.92 26.12 6.70
N GLY A 285 -6.06 26.18 5.98
CA GLY A 285 -7.20 27.02 6.34
C GLY A 285 -7.96 26.49 7.53
#